data_AF-B8D4I6-F1
#
_entry.id   AF-B8D4I6-F1
#
_cell.length_a   1.000
_cell.length_b   1.000
_cell.length_c   1.000
_cell.angle_alpha   90.00
_cell.angle_beta   90.00
_cell.angle_gamma   90.00
#
_symmetry.space_group_name_H-M   'P 1'
#
loop_
_entity.id
_entity.type
_entity.pdbx_description
1 polymer ?
#
loop_
_entity_poly.entity_id
_entity_poly.type
_entity_poly.pdbx_seq_one_letter_code
_entity_poly.pdbx_strand_id
1 'polypeptide(L)'
;MPTYLITVAGEIPLKSKKTRSRLYYRLIDNIRRRLARRNITLQVAKVIDAKILVETQVEALQELSRVFGVHRVSEVQVLEFRDLGELAKEIASRTIEHVRDRKFAVRVKRSGRHGFTSLDVAREVGALLKPYSKGVDLENPDIEVEVEVRGNKAYLYSNVAMGPGGLPLGSSGRALVLFSGGFDSPVAAWMIAKRGVEVDFLHYVMGSSEVSRQAFSVARKLSEEWLSSYNPRFITVDFTPLIAEIEERIEWSYRQVVLRALMYMVADKIATELGYNTIVTGEALSQASSQTLANLVAVESAVSPRSIILRPLIGFDKEEIIEYSRRIGLYDYSSRVAETCAIAPTHVVTRISSEKLKSLIERLDVRLVERMAGEYRVVDVFSASPEEAVPGYSEEIDSIPGDSIIIDVRSYEEYKRDALPGAIHLSMVDFNNLPRDKPVVLYCTTGGISLLLARELRGKGFKAYSLRGGLARYRAGLEKTR
;
A
#
# COMPACT_ATOMS: atom_id res chain seq x y z
N MET A 1 -30.29 15.10 -5.39
CA MET A 1 -29.11 14.24 -5.60
C MET A 1 -27.97 14.78 -4.76
N PRO A 2 -27.19 13.92 -4.09
CA PRO A 2 -25.99 14.37 -3.38
C PRO A 2 -25.07 15.15 -4.31
N THR A 3 -24.71 16.35 -3.88
CA THR A 3 -23.87 17.28 -4.63
C THR A 3 -22.66 17.61 -3.80
N TYR A 4 -21.48 17.55 -4.41
CA TYR A 4 -20.21 17.77 -3.74
C TYR A 4 -19.41 18.84 -4.45
N LEU A 5 -18.68 19.60 -3.65
CA LEU A 5 -17.66 20.50 -4.13
C LEU A 5 -16.28 20.03 -3.68
N ILE A 6 -15.44 19.71 -4.66
CA ILE A 6 -14.09 19.20 -4.45
C ILE A 6 -13.10 20.34 -4.59
N THR A 7 -12.40 20.65 -3.49
CA THR A 7 -11.18 21.46 -3.53
C THR A 7 -10.03 20.54 -3.90
N VAL A 8 -9.35 20.86 -5.00
CA VAL A 8 -8.19 20.09 -5.46
C VAL A 8 -6.93 20.46 -4.67
N ALA A 9 -5.89 19.63 -4.74
CA ALA A 9 -4.59 19.92 -4.14
C ALA A 9 -4.03 21.27 -4.65
N GLY A 10 -3.51 22.08 -3.73
CA GLY A 10 -3.05 23.46 -4.02
C GLY A 10 -1.96 23.56 -5.08
N GLU A 11 -1.22 22.48 -5.34
CA GLU A 11 -0.22 22.42 -6.41
C GLU A 11 -0.81 22.34 -7.83
N ILE A 12 -2.08 21.93 -7.99
CA ILE A 12 -2.74 21.77 -9.29
C ILE A 12 -3.10 23.14 -9.90
N PRO A 13 -3.78 24.08 -9.19
CA PRO A 13 -4.15 25.38 -9.75
C PRO A 13 -2.97 26.26 -10.15
N LEU A 14 -1.80 26.06 -9.51
CA LEU A 14 -0.56 26.80 -9.74
C LEU A 14 0.16 26.41 -11.05
N LYS A 15 -0.25 25.31 -11.70
CA LYS A 15 0.35 24.89 -12.99
C LYS A 15 -0.10 25.78 -14.15
N SER A 16 0.69 25.76 -15.22
CA SER A 16 0.33 26.43 -16.49
C SER A 16 -1.06 25.97 -16.97
N LYS A 17 -1.77 26.83 -17.73
CA LYS A 17 -3.13 26.54 -18.21
C LYS A 17 -3.24 25.15 -18.87
N LYS A 18 -2.31 24.80 -19.75
CA LYS A 18 -2.27 23.49 -20.44
C LYS A 18 -2.11 22.33 -19.47
N THR A 19 -1.13 22.41 -18.56
CA THR A 19 -0.86 21.35 -17.58
C THR A 19 -2.03 21.21 -16.61
N ARG A 20 -2.55 22.34 -16.10
CA ARG A 20 -3.69 22.40 -15.20
C ARG A 20 -4.93 21.73 -15.80
N SER A 21 -5.29 22.05 -17.04
CA SER A 21 -6.41 21.41 -17.74
C SER A 21 -6.25 19.89 -17.85
N ARG A 22 -5.05 19.40 -18.18
CA ARG A 22 -4.75 17.96 -18.22
C ARG A 22 -4.93 17.29 -16.84
N LEU A 23 -4.48 17.95 -15.76
CA LEU A 23 -4.61 17.43 -14.40
C LEU A 23 -6.08 17.38 -13.95
N TYR A 24 -6.89 18.41 -14.24
CA TYR A 24 -8.32 18.37 -13.95
C TYR A 24 -9.03 17.23 -14.70
N TYR A 25 -8.73 17.05 -16.00
CA TYR A 25 -9.30 15.96 -16.78
C TYR A 25 -8.94 14.60 -16.19
N ARG A 26 -7.66 14.38 -15.83
CA ARG A 26 -7.20 13.14 -15.19
C ARG A 26 -7.87 12.92 -13.83
N LEU A 27 -8.04 13.97 -13.03
CA LEU A 27 -8.70 13.87 -11.73
C LEU A 27 -10.18 13.48 -11.87
N ILE A 28 -10.89 14.06 -12.82
CA ILE A 28 -12.28 13.70 -13.12
C ILE A 28 -12.38 12.25 -13.59
N ASP A 29 -11.46 11.79 -14.45
CA ASP A 29 -11.40 10.39 -14.86
C ASP A 29 -11.15 9.45 -13.68
N ASN A 30 -10.23 9.81 -12.77
CA ASN A 30 -9.94 9.04 -11.57
C ASN A 30 -11.14 8.94 -10.62
N ILE A 31 -11.86 10.05 -10.42
CA ILE A 31 -13.12 10.09 -9.66
C ILE A 31 -14.15 9.15 -10.30
N ARG A 32 -14.38 9.29 -11.61
CA ARG A 32 -15.34 8.46 -12.35
C ARG A 32 -15.04 6.97 -12.19
N ARG A 33 -13.79 6.56 -12.38
CA ARG A 33 -13.37 5.15 -12.29
C ARG A 33 -13.50 4.59 -10.89
N ARG A 34 -13.13 5.36 -9.86
CA ARG A 34 -13.32 4.95 -8.47
C ARG A 34 -14.80 4.73 -8.15
N LEU A 35 -15.64 5.72 -8.49
CA LEU A 35 -17.08 5.64 -8.25
C LEU A 35 -17.71 4.45 -8.98
N ALA A 36 -17.35 4.23 -10.25
CA ALA A 36 -17.81 3.07 -11.01
C ALA A 36 -17.44 1.73 -10.34
N ARG A 37 -16.22 1.59 -9.80
CA ARG A 37 -15.80 0.38 -9.07
C ARG A 37 -16.60 0.13 -7.78
N ARG A 38 -17.25 1.16 -7.24
CA ARG A 38 -18.16 1.08 -6.08
C ARG A 38 -19.63 1.04 -6.48
N ASN A 39 -19.94 0.86 -7.76
CA ASN A 39 -21.29 0.91 -8.32
C ASN A 39 -22.01 2.25 -8.05
N ILE A 40 -21.24 3.35 -7.97
CA ILE A 40 -21.78 4.71 -7.83
C ILE A 40 -21.72 5.40 -9.18
N THR A 41 -22.87 5.81 -9.70
CA THR A 41 -22.96 6.56 -10.96
C THR A 41 -22.59 8.03 -10.75
N LEU A 42 -21.58 8.49 -11.50
CA LEU A 42 -21.22 9.91 -11.61
C LEU A 42 -22.13 10.59 -12.66
N GLN A 43 -22.94 11.55 -12.22
CA GLN A 43 -23.95 12.20 -13.05
C GLN A 43 -23.43 13.52 -13.62
N VAL A 44 -22.72 14.29 -12.80
CA VAL A 44 -22.09 15.55 -13.22
C VAL A 44 -20.67 15.60 -12.67
N ALA A 45 -19.72 16.06 -13.49
CA ALA A 45 -18.39 16.50 -13.06
C ALA A 45 -17.96 17.72 -13.87
N LYS A 46 -17.85 18.89 -13.21
CA LYS A 46 -17.54 20.16 -13.87
C LYS A 46 -16.50 20.94 -13.07
N VAL A 47 -15.49 21.47 -13.75
CA VAL A 47 -14.51 22.37 -13.11
C VAL A 47 -15.14 23.75 -12.94
N ILE A 48 -15.15 24.28 -11.72
CA ILE A 48 -15.62 25.63 -11.38
C ILE A 48 -14.56 26.36 -10.55
N ASP A 49 -13.94 27.40 -11.10
CA ASP A 49 -12.97 28.27 -10.39
C ASP A 49 -11.96 27.50 -9.51
N ALA A 50 -11.23 26.58 -10.16
CA ALA A 50 -10.26 25.69 -9.54
C ALA A 50 -10.80 24.60 -8.59
N LYS A 51 -12.11 24.47 -8.44
CA LYS A 51 -12.80 23.34 -7.77
C LYS A 51 -13.46 22.43 -8.79
N ILE A 52 -13.97 21.28 -8.35
CA ILE A 52 -14.77 20.37 -9.18
C ILE A 52 -16.13 20.17 -8.49
N LEU A 53 -17.22 20.55 -9.18
CA LEU A 53 -18.58 20.22 -8.78
C LEU A 53 -18.89 18.80 -9.26
N VAL A 54 -19.35 17.95 -8.36
CA VAL A 54 -19.69 16.56 -8.61
C VAL A 54 -21.12 16.28 -8.14
N GLU A 55 -21.92 15.61 -8.96
CA GLU A 55 -23.23 15.07 -8.57
C GLU A 55 -23.22 13.56 -8.76
N THR A 56 -23.72 12.82 -7.76
CA THR A 56 -23.76 11.36 -7.77
C THR A 56 -25.17 10.85 -7.52
N GLN A 57 -25.42 9.60 -7.93
CA GLN A 57 -26.70 8.92 -7.69
C GLN A 57 -26.98 8.70 -6.19
N VAL A 58 -25.95 8.34 -5.43
CA VAL A 58 -26.00 8.03 -3.98
C VAL A 58 -24.91 8.79 -3.23
N GLU A 59 -24.92 8.71 -1.90
CA GLU A 59 -23.86 9.30 -1.06
C GLU A 59 -22.49 8.73 -1.43
N ALA A 60 -21.47 9.59 -1.51
CA ALA A 60 -20.17 9.26 -2.09
C ALA A 60 -19.02 10.02 -1.41
N LEU A 61 -19.26 10.64 -0.24
CA LEU A 61 -18.31 11.54 0.41
C LEU A 61 -16.97 10.84 0.69
N GLN A 62 -17.05 9.62 1.24
CA GLN A 62 -15.87 8.80 1.59
C GLN A 62 -15.13 8.27 0.36
N GLU A 63 -15.84 7.97 -0.72
CA GLU A 63 -15.20 7.52 -1.96
C GLU A 63 -14.47 8.67 -2.65
N LEU A 64 -15.09 9.86 -2.70
CA LEU A 64 -14.47 11.04 -3.26
C LEU A 64 -13.24 11.49 -2.46
N SER A 65 -13.25 11.34 -1.13
CA SER A 65 -12.13 11.75 -0.27
C SER A 65 -10.88 10.89 -0.46
N ARG A 66 -11.01 9.66 -0.97
CA ARG A 66 -9.88 8.72 -1.18
C ARG A 66 -9.35 8.71 -2.61
N VAL A 67 -9.35 9.86 -3.27
CA VAL A 67 -8.78 10.05 -4.62
C VAL A 67 -7.57 10.96 -4.56
N PHE A 68 -6.40 10.50 -5.04
CA PHE A 68 -5.21 11.36 -5.16
C PHE A 68 -5.48 12.56 -6.07
N GLY A 69 -5.08 13.76 -5.64
CA GLY A 69 -5.44 15.04 -6.25
C GLY A 69 -6.57 15.78 -5.52
N VAL A 70 -7.37 15.08 -4.70
CA VAL A 70 -8.42 15.69 -3.86
C VAL A 70 -7.82 16.18 -2.54
N HIS A 71 -8.03 17.46 -2.21
CA HIS A 71 -7.62 18.01 -0.92
C HIS A 71 -8.76 18.03 0.10
N ARG A 72 -9.97 18.40 -0.34
CA ARG A 72 -11.16 18.47 0.51
C ARG A 72 -12.39 18.19 -0.33
N VAL A 73 -13.27 17.34 0.17
CA VAL A 73 -14.62 17.12 -0.37
C VAL A 73 -15.60 17.70 0.62
N SER A 74 -16.60 18.40 0.12
CA SER A 74 -17.69 18.91 0.95
C SER A 74 -18.99 18.64 0.25
N GLU A 75 -19.95 18.07 0.96
CA GLU A 75 -21.32 18.07 0.49
C GLU A 75 -21.82 19.52 0.44
N VAL A 76 -22.58 19.87 -0.59
CA VAL A 76 -23.07 21.22 -0.77
C VAL A 76 -24.53 21.24 -1.21
N GLN A 77 -25.29 22.18 -0.66
CA GLN A 77 -26.56 22.60 -1.25
C GLN A 77 -26.30 23.84 -2.11
N VAL A 78 -26.76 23.79 -3.35
CA VAL A 78 -26.62 24.92 -4.28
C VAL A 78 -27.90 25.75 -4.23
N LEU A 79 -27.75 27.02 -3.89
CA LEU A 79 -28.83 28.00 -3.78
C LEU A 79 -28.66 29.04 -4.88
N GLU A 80 -29.76 29.38 -5.55
CA GLU A 80 -29.82 30.56 -6.40
C GLU A 80 -30.51 31.68 -5.62
N PHE A 81 -30.01 32.91 -5.77
CA PHE A 81 -30.55 34.06 -5.05
C PHE A 81 -30.49 35.32 -5.91
N ARG A 82 -31.41 36.25 -5.67
CA ARG A 82 -31.49 37.56 -6.37
C ARG A 82 -30.86 38.68 -5.56
N ASP A 83 -31.02 38.65 -4.25
CA ASP A 83 -30.51 39.66 -3.33
C ASP A 83 -30.02 39.04 -2.01
N LEU A 84 -29.41 39.89 -1.17
CA LEU A 84 -28.87 39.50 0.13
C LEU A 84 -29.93 38.96 1.09
N GLY A 85 -31.14 39.52 1.07
CA GLY A 85 -32.22 39.14 1.97
C GLY A 85 -32.78 37.76 1.64
N GLU A 86 -32.98 37.46 0.37
CA GLU A 86 -33.34 36.12 -0.11
C GLU A 86 -32.25 35.10 0.23
N LEU A 87 -30.98 35.44 -0.04
CA LEU A 87 -29.84 34.59 0.30
C LEU A 87 -29.80 34.26 1.81
N ALA A 88 -29.92 35.27 2.66
CA ALA A 88 -29.86 35.09 4.11
C ALA A 88 -31.00 34.21 4.63
N LYS A 89 -32.23 34.42 4.13
CA LYS A 89 -33.40 33.61 4.48
C LYS A 89 -33.24 32.15 4.05
N GLU A 90 -32.76 31.90 2.83
CA GLU A 90 -32.53 30.54 2.33
C GLU A 90 -31.44 29.80 3.12
N ILE A 91 -30.34 30.47 3.48
CA ILE A 91 -29.30 29.86 4.32
C ILE A 91 -29.86 29.55 5.71
N ALA A 92 -30.54 30.51 6.33
CA ALA A 92 -31.08 30.35 7.68
C ALA A 92 -32.09 29.20 7.74
N SER A 93 -33.06 29.16 6.83
CA SER A 93 -34.09 28.10 6.81
C SER A 93 -33.52 26.69 6.74
N ARG A 94 -32.36 26.51 6.08
CA ARG A 94 -31.67 25.22 5.92
C ARG A 94 -30.71 24.87 7.07
N THR A 95 -30.42 25.83 7.95
CA THR A 95 -29.39 25.67 9.00
C THR A 95 -29.91 25.85 10.43
N ILE A 96 -31.16 26.32 10.62
CA ILE A 96 -31.78 26.51 11.94
C ILE A 96 -31.63 25.27 12.84
N GLU A 97 -31.98 24.08 12.34
CA GLU A 97 -31.91 22.86 13.16
C GLU A 97 -30.48 22.46 13.51
N HIS A 98 -29.50 22.81 12.68
CA HIS A 98 -28.09 22.51 12.94
C HIS A 98 -27.51 23.39 14.06
N VAL A 99 -27.95 24.65 14.15
CA VAL A 99 -27.51 25.62 15.18
C VAL A 99 -28.35 25.61 16.44
N ARG A 100 -29.46 24.85 16.45
CA ARG A 100 -30.39 24.79 17.57
C ARG A 100 -29.67 24.43 18.88
N ASP A 101 -29.85 25.25 19.90
CA ASP A 101 -29.26 25.08 21.23
C ASP A 101 -27.71 24.95 21.24
N ARG A 102 -27.03 25.52 20.24
CA ARG A 102 -25.57 25.52 20.08
C ARG A 102 -25.04 26.93 19.87
N LYS A 103 -23.78 27.16 20.23
CA LYS A 103 -23.02 28.34 19.81
C LYS A 103 -22.60 28.15 18.35
N PHE A 104 -22.72 29.18 17.54
CA PHE A 104 -22.40 29.07 16.11
C PHE A 104 -21.60 30.24 15.55
N ALA A 105 -20.92 30.00 14.43
CA ALA A 105 -20.31 31.03 13.61
C ALA A 105 -20.76 30.90 12.16
N VAL A 106 -20.97 32.02 11.47
CA VAL A 106 -21.22 32.03 10.01
C VAL A 106 -19.93 32.39 9.30
N ARG A 107 -19.41 31.47 8.48
CA ARG A 107 -18.15 31.64 7.73
C ARG A 107 -18.47 31.82 6.26
N VAL A 108 -18.32 33.04 5.75
CA VAL A 108 -18.66 33.36 4.35
C VAL A 108 -17.41 33.63 3.53
N LYS A 109 -17.24 32.87 2.43
CA LYS A 109 -16.31 33.18 1.35
C LYS A 109 -17.08 33.75 0.17
N ARG A 110 -16.54 34.77 -0.49
CA ARG A 110 -17.21 35.43 -1.62
C ARG A 110 -16.24 35.59 -2.77
N SER A 111 -16.68 35.19 -3.96
CA SER A 111 -15.97 35.38 -5.23
C SER A 111 -16.88 36.09 -6.23
N GLY A 112 -16.39 37.17 -6.83
CA GLY A 112 -17.13 38.00 -7.79
C GLY A 112 -17.52 39.39 -7.28
N ARG A 113 -18.37 40.08 -8.03
CA ARG A 113 -18.87 41.43 -7.75
C ARG A 113 -20.31 41.36 -7.22
N HIS A 114 -20.55 41.98 -6.07
CA HIS A 114 -21.85 41.98 -5.37
C HIS A 114 -22.06 43.35 -4.70
N GLY A 115 -23.32 43.72 -4.44
CA GLY A 115 -23.66 44.91 -3.65
C GLY A 115 -23.51 44.73 -2.14
N PHE A 116 -22.91 43.62 -1.68
CA PHE A 116 -22.73 43.26 -0.28
C PHE A 116 -21.38 42.58 -0.07
N THR A 117 -20.89 42.62 1.16
CA THR A 117 -19.65 41.96 1.60
C THR A 117 -19.92 40.58 2.20
N SER A 118 -18.87 39.78 2.39
CA SER A 118 -19.00 38.51 3.13
C SER A 118 -19.47 38.72 4.57
N LEU A 119 -19.08 39.85 5.18
CA LEU A 119 -19.50 40.22 6.53
C LEU A 119 -20.99 40.57 6.58
N ASP A 120 -21.53 41.19 5.53
CA ASP A 120 -22.96 41.48 5.45
C ASP A 120 -23.79 40.20 5.38
N VAL A 121 -23.38 39.23 4.55
CA VAL A 121 -24.00 37.90 4.52
C VAL A 121 -23.92 37.22 5.88
N ALA A 122 -22.75 37.23 6.52
CA ALA A 122 -22.56 36.62 7.83
C ALA A 122 -23.46 37.27 8.91
N ARG A 123 -23.62 38.60 8.86
CA ARG A 123 -24.45 39.37 9.79
C ARG A 123 -25.93 39.07 9.61
N GLU A 124 -26.43 39.11 8.37
CA GLU A 124 -27.84 38.85 8.07
C GLU A 124 -28.24 37.41 8.41
N VAL A 125 -27.44 36.42 8.00
CA VAL A 125 -27.66 35.01 8.36
C VAL A 125 -27.58 34.83 9.87
N GLY A 126 -26.56 35.42 10.50
CA GLY A 126 -26.38 35.34 11.95
C GLY A 126 -27.55 35.92 12.74
N ALA A 127 -28.12 37.05 12.28
CA ALA A 127 -29.30 37.67 12.89
C ALA A 127 -30.54 36.76 12.83
N LEU A 128 -30.75 36.07 11.70
CA LEU A 128 -31.87 35.14 11.52
C LEU A 128 -31.71 33.86 12.34
N LEU A 129 -30.48 33.40 12.55
CA LEU A 129 -30.18 32.17 13.30
C LEU A 129 -30.11 32.38 14.82
N LYS A 130 -29.72 33.58 15.27
CA LYS A 130 -29.52 33.91 16.69
C LYS A 130 -30.68 33.49 17.60
N PRO A 131 -31.98 33.74 17.27
CA PRO A 131 -33.11 33.38 18.13
C PRO A 131 -33.26 31.88 18.41
N TYR A 132 -32.66 31.02 17.58
CA TYR A 132 -32.76 29.57 17.69
C TYR A 132 -31.51 28.94 18.32
N SER A 133 -30.47 29.73 18.57
CA SER A 133 -29.15 29.28 19.02
C SER A 133 -28.87 29.65 20.49
N LYS A 134 -27.78 29.13 21.08
CA LYS A 134 -27.27 29.62 22.36
C LYS A 134 -26.51 30.95 22.27
N GLY A 135 -26.23 31.42 21.05
CA GLY A 135 -25.48 32.64 20.79
C GLY A 135 -24.46 32.48 19.67
N VAL A 136 -23.87 33.61 19.27
CA VAL A 136 -22.80 33.65 18.27
C VAL A 136 -21.45 33.58 18.98
N ASP A 137 -20.57 32.67 18.56
CA ASP A 137 -19.19 32.54 19.04
C ASP A 137 -18.26 32.45 17.83
N LEU A 138 -17.46 33.49 17.58
CA LEU A 138 -16.63 33.58 16.37
C LEU A 138 -15.27 32.91 16.53
N GLU A 139 -14.89 32.55 17.76
CA GLU A 139 -13.59 31.97 18.10
C GLU A 139 -13.71 30.46 18.28
N ASN A 140 -14.67 30.01 19.09
CA ASN A 140 -14.87 28.60 19.42
C ASN A 140 -16.36 28.21 19.29
N PRO A 141 -16.93 28.25 18.08
CA PRO A 141 -18.30 27.80 17.84
C PRO A 141 -18.43 26.28 18.02
N ASP A 142 -19.58 25.82 18.51
CA ASP A 142 -19.93 24.40 18.49
C ASP A 142 -20.18 23.92 17.04
N ILE A 143 -20.67 24.83 16.18
CA ILE A 143 -20.95 24.56 14.77
C ILE A 143 -20.67 25.78 13.87
N GLU A 144 -20.08 25.52 12.71
CA GLU A 144 -19.87 26.53 11.69
C GLU A 144 -20.85 26.38 10.52
N VAL A 145 -21.54 27.46 10.17
CA VAL A 145 -22.31 27.59 8.93
C VAL A 145 -21.38 28.15 7.86
N GLU A 146 -20.77 27.27 7.05
CA GLU A 146 -19.88 27.68 5.97
C GLU A 146 -20.66 27.88 4.65
N VAL A 147 -20.50 29.06 4.06
CA VAL A 147 -21.15 29.45 2.81
C VAL A 147 -20.11 30.02 1.85
N GLU A 148 -20.15 29.60 0.59
CA GLU A 148 -19.40 30.24 -0.48
C GLU A 148 -20.34 30.86 -1.51
N VAL A 149 -20.25 32.17 -1.68
CA VAL A 149 -21.04 32.93 -2.67
C VAL A 149 -20.21 33.12 -3.94
N ARG A 150 -20.74 32.68 -5.08
CA ARG A 150 -20.12 32.82 -6.41
C ARG A 150 -21.15 33.31 -7.42
N GLY A 151 -21.03 34.55 -7.88
CA GLY A 151 -22.04 35.16 -8.75
C GLY A 151 -23.42 35.17 -8.07
N ASN A 152 -24.45 34.67 -8.75
CA ASN A 152 -25.82 34.54 -8.24
C ASN A 152 -26.10 33.18 -7.56
N LYS A 153 -25.05 32.40 -7.26
CA LYS A 153 -25.16 31.11 -6.59
C LYS A 153 -24.45 31.11 -5.25
N ALA A 154 -25.01 30.42 -4.28
CA ALA A 154 -24.37 30.14 -3.00
C ALA A 154 -24.27 28.63 -2.78
N TYR A 155 -23.14 28.21 -2.25
CA TYR A 155 -22.85 26.83 -1.88
C TYR A 155 -22.86 26.78 -0.36
N LEU A 156 -23.88 26.15 0.22
CA LEU A 156 -23.97 25.89 1.65
C LEU A 156 -23.29 24.55 1.93
N TYR A 157 -22.24 24.56 2.73
CA TYR A 157 -21.41 23.39 2.97
C TYR A 157 -21.96 22.57 4.14
N SER A 158 -21.94 21.26 3.97
CA SER A 158 -22.16 20.26 5.00
C SER A 158 -21.17 19.11 4.83
N ASN A 159 -21.08 18.22 5.82
CA ASN A 159 -20.35 16.95 5.76
C ASN A 159 -19.02 17.00 4.99
N VAL A 160 -17.95 17.37 5.69
CA VAL A 160 -16.64 17.61 5.09
C VAL A 160 -15.75 16.39 5.30
N ALA A 161 -15.08 15.95 4.23
CA ALA A 161 -14.04 14.94 4.30
C ALA A 161 -12.73 15.47 3.70
N MET A 162 -11.63 15.28 4.40
CA MET A 162 -10.30 15.63 3.90
C MET A 162 -9.80 14.56 2.95
N GLY A 163 -9.16 14.99 1.86
CA GLY A 163 -8.52 14.11 0.90
C GLY A 163 -7.00 14.03 1.07
N PRO A 164 -6.34 13.11 0.36
CA PRO A 164 -4.91 12.87 0.48
C PRO A 164 -4.04 14.01 -0.08
N GLY A 165 -4.62 14.92 -0.85
CA GLY A 165 -3.91 15.90 -1.67
C GLY A 165 -3.11 15.22 -2.77
N GLY A 166 -1.96 15.79 -3.10
CA GLY A 166 -1.07 15.24 -4.13
C GLY A 166 -1.56 15.48 -5.56
N LEU A 167 -1.05 14.69 -6.50
CA LEU A 167 -1.39 14.80 -7.92
C LEU A 167 -2.36 13.68 -8.33
N PRO A 168 -3.18 13.90 -9.38
CA PRO A 168 -4.03 12.84 -9.93
C PRO A 168 -3.22 11.62 -10.32
N LEU A 169 -3.61 10.45 -9.84
CA LEU A 169 -2.99 9.17 -10.18
C LEU A 169 -2.85 8.98 -11.70
N GLY A 170 -1.69 8.50 -12.14
CA GLY A 170 -1.33 8.35 -13.55
C GLY A 170 -1.01 9.65 -14.29
N SER A 171 -0.74 10.76 -13.60
CA SER A 171 -0.24 12.00 -14.21
C SER A 171 1.28 12.04 -14.37
N SER A 172 2.02 11.18 -13.65
CA SER A 172 3.47 11.22 -13.50
C SER A 172 4.19 9.92 -13.96
N GLY A 173 3.51 9.05 -14.70
CA GLY A 173 4.08 7.79 -15.22
C GLY A 173 3.75 6.57 -14.36
N ARG A 174 4.56 5.52 -14.49
CA ARG A 174 4.34 4.20 -13.87
C ARG A 174 5.60 3.72 -13.15
N ALA A 175 5.42 3.09 -11.99
CA ALA A 175 6.50 2.52 -11.20
C ALA A 175 6.23 1.06 -10.80
N LEU A 176 7.30 0.28 -10.71
CA LEU A 176 7.26 -1.08 -10.19
C LEU A 176 7.71 -1.09 -8.73
N VAL A 177 6.83 -1.46 -7.81
CA VAL A 177 7.12 -1.45 -6.37
C VAL A 177 7.62 -2.81 -5.93
N LEU A 178 8.80 -2.89 -5.33
CA LEU A 178 9.23 -4.08 -4.58
C LEU A 178 8.34 -4.23 -3.34
N PHE A 179 7.46 -5.22 -3.37
CA PHE A 179 6.34 -5.33 -2.46
C PHE A 179 6.43 -6.59 -1.60
N SER A 180 6.70 -6.44 -0.30
CA SER A 180 6.73 -7.55 0.66
C SER A 180 5.40 -7.74 1.38
N GLY A 181 4.54 -6.72 1.42
CA GLY A 181 3.27 -6.74 2.17
C GLY A 181 3.39 -6.37 3.65
N GLY A 182 4.61 -6.33 4.21
CA GLY A 182 4.87 -5.74 5.54
C GLY A 182 4.60 -4.23 5.54
N PHE A 183 4.80 -3.53 6.66
CA PHE A 183 4.41 -2.11 6.76
C PHE A 183 5.04 -1.18 5.71
N ASP A 184 6.28 -1.44 5.33
CA ASP A 184 7.11 -0.46 4.64
C ASP A 184 6.73 -0.35 3.14
N SER A 185 6.58 -1.47 2.44
CA SER A 185 6.31 -1.43 0.99
C SER A 185 4.93 -0.87 0.59
N PRO A 186 3.82 -1.12 1.31
CA PRO A 186 2.53 -0.48 1.06
C PRO A 186 2.54 1.02 1.34
N VAL A 187 3.23 1.46 2.40
CA VAL A 187 3.37 2.90 2.68
C VAL A 187 4.19 3.58 1.59
N ALA A 188 5.30 2.97 1.16
CA ALA A 188 6.11 3.46 0.04
C ALA A 188 5.31 3.57 -1.26
N ALA A 189 4.55 2.51 -1.60
CA ALA A 189 3.64 2.51 -2.76
C ALA A 189 2.63 3.66 -2.68
N TRP A 190 1.99 3.85 -1.52
CA TRP A 190 1.01 4.92 -1.31
C TRP A 190 1.63 6.31 -1.46
N MET A 191 2.83 6.54 -0.91
CA MET A 191 3.53 7.82 -1.01
C MET A 191 3.86 8.20 -2.46
N ILE A 192 4.30 7.23 -3.25
CA ILE A 192 4.59 7.43 -4.67
C ILE A 192 3.31 7.61 -5.49
N ALA A 193 2.26 6.82 -5.20
CA ALA A 193 0.95 6.97 -5.83
C ALA A 193 0.34 8.36 -5.60
N LYS A 194 0.51 8.93 -4.39
CA LYS A 194 0.12 10.31 -4.06
C LYS A 194 0.81 11.37 -4.93
N ARG A 195 1.98 11.07 -5.51
CA ARG A 195 2.66 11.97 -6.48
C ARG A 195 2.21 11.77 -7.92
N GLY A 196 1.10 11.06 -8.14
CA GLY A 196 0.48 10.88 -9.45
C GLY A 196 1.07 9.74 -10.26
N VAL A 197 1.82 8.82 -9.64
CA VAL A 197 2.47 7.68 -10.30
C VAL A 197 1.59 6.44 -10.15
N GLU A 198 1.22 5.77 -11.24
CA GLU A 198 0.57 4.46 -11.16
C GLU A 198 1.59 3.42 -10.66
N VAL A 199 1.22 2.61 -9.69
CA VAL A 199 2.11 1.61 -9.06
C VAL A 199 1.61 0.20 -9.33
N ASP A 200 2.48 -0.66 -9.84
CA ASP A 200 2.23 -2.10 -9.90
C ASP A 200 3.19 -2.79 -8.92
N PHE A 201 2.83 -3.98 -8.46
CA PHE A 201 3.55 -4.67 -7.38
C PHE A 201 4.44 -5.77 -7.95
N LEU A 202 5.71 -5.81 -7.55
CA LEU A 202 6.62 -6.94 -7.77
C LEU A 202 6.87 -7.63 -6.42
N HIS A 203 6.39 -8.86 -6.30
CA HIS A 203 6.52 -9.69 -5.11
C HIS A 203 7.44 -10.88 -5.39
N TYR A 204 8.40 -11.09 -4.50
CA TYR A 204 9.30 -12.24 -4.53
C TYR A 204 8.81 -13.30 -3.57
N VAL A 205 8.48 -14.47 -4.09
CA VAL A 205 8.12 -15.62 -3.26
C VAL A 205 9.41 -16.22 -2.70
N MET A 206 9.60 -16.07 -1.40
CA MET A 206 10.78 -16.53 -0.66
C MET A 206 10.45 -17.79 0.15
N GLY A 207 9.99 -18.83 -0.53
CA GLY A 207 9.75 -20.13 0.09
C GLY A 207 8.42 -20.30 0.84
N SER A 208 7.49 -19.33 0.83
CA SER A 208 6.19 -19.49 1.48
C SER A 208 5.06 -18.89 0.65
N SER A 209 4.22 -19.76 0.08
CA SER A 209 3.05 -19.33 -0.70
C SER A 209 2.08 -18.54 0.17
N GLU A 210 1.92 -18.93 1.43
CA GLU A 210 0.97 -18.30 2.34
C GLU A 210 1.34 -16.86 2.69
N VAL A 211 2.60 -16.61 3.06
CA VAL A 211 3.07 -15.23 3.34
C VAL A 211 2.91 -14.37 2.09
N SER A 212 3.17 -14.95 0.92
CA SER A 212 3.02 -14.27 -0.36
C SER A 212 1.55 -13.98 -0.70
N ARG A 213 0.61 -14.86 -0.33
CA ARG A 213 -0.85 -14.62 -0.44
C ARG A 213 -1.34 -13.53 0.52
N GLN A 214 -0.77 -13.46 1.72
CA GLN A 214 -1.01 -12.36 2.65
C GLN A 214 -0.51 -11.05 2.04
N ALA A 215 0.69 -11.03 1.46
CA ALA A 215 1.20 -9.86 0.73
C ALA A 215 0.27 -9.44 -0.42
N PHE A 216 -0.24 -10.38 -1.22
CA PHE A 216 -1.26 -10.10 -2.24
C PHE A 216 -2.53 -9.47 -1.62
N SER A 217 -2.98 -9.98 -0.48
CA SER A 217 -4.15 -9.42 0.24
C SER A 217 -3.91 -7.98 0.71
N VAL A 218 -2.68 -7.63 1.12
CA VAL A 218 -2.30 -6.24 1.43
C VAL A 218 -2.30 -5.37 0.18
N ALA A 219 -1.73 -5.85 -0.94
CA ALA A 219 -1.76 -5.13 -2.21
C ALA A 219 -3.20 -4.89 -2.70
N ARG A 220 -4.08 -5.87 -2.54
CA ARG A 220 -5.51 -5.75 -2.82
C ARG A 220 -6.19 -4.71 -1.95
N LYS A 221 -5.97 -4.73 -0.64
CA LYS A 221 -6.54 -3.74 0.27
C LYS A 221 -6.04 -2.32 -0.06
N LEU A 222 -4.74 -2.14 -0.29
CA LEU A 222 -4.18 -0.87 -0.76
C LEU A 222 -4.86 -0.40 -2.05
N SER A 223 -5.10 -1.32 -2.98
CA SER A 223 -5.71 -1.01 -4.27
C SER A 223 -7.17 -0.61 -4.17
N GLU A 224 -7.96 -1.34 -3.39
CA GLU A 224 -9.38 -1.04 -3.11
C GLU A 224 -9.55 0.32 -2.41
N GLU A 225 -8.62 0.66 -1.51
CA GLU A 225 -8.69 1.89 -0.74
C GLU A 225 -8.16 3.12 -1.48
N TRP A 226 -7.13 2.97 -2.34
CA TRP A 226 -6.37 4.12 -2.86
C TRP A 226 -6.04 4.06 -4.36
N LEU A 227 -6.05 2.89 -5.00
CA LEU A 227 -5.61 2.72 -6.41
C LEU A 227 -6.76 2.32 -7.36
N SER A 228 -8.00 2.51 -6.93
CA SER A 228 -9.22 2.10 -7.65
C SER A 228 -9.47 2.81 -8.98
N SER A 229 -8.68 3.84 -9.30
CA SER A 229 -8.75 4.60 -10.57
C SER A 229 -8.09 3.89 -11.77
N TYR A 230 -7.43 2.75 -11.57
CA TYR A 230 -6.93 1.88 -12.64
C TYR A 230 -6.99 0.43 -12.17
N ASN A 231 -6.28 -0.46 -12.86
CA ASN A 231 -6.16 -1.88 -12.55
C ASN A 231 -4.69 -2.18 -12.23
N PRO A 232 -4.28 -2.12 -10.95
CA PRO A 232 -2.92 -2.47 -10.55
C PRO A 232 -2.63 -3.94 -10.86
N ARG A 233 -1.40 -4.20 -11.31
CA ARG A 233 -0.90 -5.55 -11.55
C ARG A 233 -0.13 -6.05 -10.34
N PHE A 234 -0.27 -7.34 -10.05
CA PHE A 234 0.58 -8.05 -9.10
C PHE A 234 1.46 -9.03 -9.88
N ILE A 235 2.76 -8.80 -9.80
CA ILE A 235 3.78 -9.57 -10.50
C ILE A 235 4.51 -10.41 -9.47
N THR A 236 4.52 -11.72 -9.67
CA THR A 236 5.10 -12.69 -8.74
C THR A 236 6.29 -13.40 -9.39
N VAL A 237 7.41 -13.49 -8.69
CA VAL A 237 8.62 -14.24 -9.10
C VAL A 237 9.00 -15.22 -7.99
N ASP A 238 9.19 -16.50 -8.31
CA ASP A 238 9.68 -17.49 -7.33
C ASP A 238 11.19 -17.31 -7.11
N PHE A 239 11.58 -16.69 -6.00
CA PHE A 239 12.99 -16.44 -5.68
C PHE A 239 13.66 -17.63 -4.97
N THR A 240 12.90 -18.67 -4.62
CA THR A 240 13.42 -19.82 -3.87
C THR A 240 14.67 -20.46 -4.52
N PRO A 241 14.77 -20.63 -5.85
CA PRO A 241 16.00 -21.14 -6.47
C PRO A 241 17.22 -20.22 -6.25
N LEU A 242 17.05 -18.90 -6.33
CA LEU A 242 18.13 -17.94 -6.07
C LEU A 242 18.55 -17.95 -4.60
N ILE A 243 17.62 -18.15 -3.68
CA ILE A 243 17.92 -18.27 -2.25
C ILE A 243 18.83 -19.48 -2.00
N ALA A 244 18.49 -20.64 -2.58
CA ALA A 244 19.30 -21.85 -2.45
C ALA A 244 20.72 -21.64 -3.00
N GLU A 245 20.85 -21.01 -4.17
CA GLU A 245 22.14 -20.68 -4.78
C GLU A 245 22.98 -19.74 -3.90
N ILE A 246 22.37 -18.71 -3.30
CA ILE A 246 23.03 -17.81 -2.35
C ILE A 246 23.52 -18.58 -1.13
N GLU A 247 22.70 -19.46 -0.57
CA GLU A 247 23.08 -20.23 0.61
C GLU A 247 24.25 -21.19 0.33
N GLU A 248 24.27 -21.81 -0.85
CA GLU A 248 25.35 -22.71 -1.25
C GLU A 248 26.66 -21.96 -1.51
N ARG A 249 26.61 -20.81 -2.19
CA ARG A 249 27.83 -20.18 -2.76
C ARG A 249 28.32 -18.96 -2.01
N ILE A 250 27.50 -18.35 -1.16
CA ILE A 250 27.79 -17.07 -0.52
C ILE A 250 27.96 -17.26 0.99
N GLU A 251 29.09 -16.75 1.48
CA GLU A 251 29.41 -16.73 2.90
C GLU A 251 28.31 -16.01 3.69
N TRP A 252 27.93 -16.58 4.84
CA TRP A 252 26.80 -16.17 5.69
C TRP A 252 26.60 -14.65 5.80
N SER A 253 27.67 -13.93 6.15
CA SER A 253 27.61 -12.50 6.44
C SER A 253 27.23 -11.62 5.24
N TYR A 254 27.37 -12.12 4.00
CA TYR A 254 27.08 -11.36 2.77
C TYR A 254 25.75 -11.75 2.11
N ARG A 255 25.09 -12.83 2.55
CA ARG A 255 23.88 -13.35 1.89
C ARG A 255 22.78 -12.30 1.72
N GLN A 256 22.55 -11.47 2.73
CA GLN A 256 21.51 -10.43 2.71
C GLN A 256 21.76 -9.31 1.71
N VAL A 257 23.01 -8.84 1.60
CA VAL A 257 23.35 -7.76 0.66
C VAL A 257 23.39 -8.28 -0.78
N VAL A 258 23.82 -9.54 -0.97
CA VAL A 258 23.74 -10.22 -2.27
C VAL A 258 22.28 -10.42 -2.70
N LEU A 259 21.41 -10.93 -1.81
CA LEU A 259 19.97 -11.06 -2.09
C LEU A 259 19.37 -9.74 -2.58
N ARG A 260 19.65 -8.63 -1.88
CA ARG A 260 19.16 -7.30 -2.26
C ARG A 260 19.64 -6.88 -3.65
N ALA A 261 20.91 -7.13 -3.96
CA ALA A 261 21.45 -6.86 -5.28
C ALA A 261 20.72 -7.67 -6.38
N LEU A 262 20.47 -8.95 -6.14
CA LEU A 262 19.71 -9.79 -7.09
C LEU A 262 18.26 -9.34 -7.26
N MET A 263 17.60 -8.92 -6.17
CA MET A 263 16.27 -8.31 -6.25
C MET A 263 16.30 -7.09 -7.19
N TYR A 264 17.26 -6.18 -7.03
CA TYR A 264 17.37 -5.02 -7.92
C TYR A 264 17.63 -5.42 -9.37
N MET A 265 18.52 -6.39 -9.61
CA MET A 265 18.80 -6.89 -10.97
C MET A 265 17.56 -7.45 -11.66
N VAL A 266 16.78 -8.28 -10.96
CA VAL A 266 15.54 -8.86 -11.50
C VAL A 266 14.49 -7.78 -11.70
N ALA A 267 14.32 -6.88 -10.72
CA ALA A 267 13.38 -5.77 -10.80
C ALA A 267 13.68 -4.83 -11.97
N ASP A 268 14.94 -4.51 -12.23
CA ASP A 268 15.34 -3.62 -13.33
C ASP A 268 15.07 -4.23 -14.70
N LYS A 269 15.31 -5.54 -14.85
CA LYS A 269 14.96 -6.28 -16.07
C LYS A 269 13.45 -6.27 -16.31
N ILE A 270 12.66 -6.67 -15.31
CA ILE A 270 11.19 -6.68 -15.39
C ILE A 270 10.63 -5.26 -15.61
N ALA A 271 11.19 -4.26 -14.92
CA ALA A 271 10.79 -2.87 -15.04
C ALA A 271 10.96 -2.37 -16.47
N THR A 272 12.12 -2.65 -17.07
CA THR A 272 12.41 -2.27 -18.46
C THR A 272 11.50 -3.00 -19.44
N GLU A 273 11.36 -4.32 -19.29
CA GLU A 273 10.55 -5.16 -20.19
C GLU A 273 9.07 -4.73 -20.20
N LEU A 274 8.51 -4.43 -19.03
CA LEU A 274 7.11 -4.06 -18.88
C LEU A 274 6.83 -2.56 -18.97
N GLY A 275 7.85 -1.74 -19.30
CA GLY A 275 7.73 -0.32 -19.57
C GLY A 275 7.45 0.56 -18.35
N TYR A 276 8.01 0.22 -17.20
CA TYR A 276 7.97 1.09 -16.00
C TYR A 276 9.08 2.14 -16.05
N ASN A 277 8.81 3.32 -15.51
CA ASN A 277 9.78 4.41 -15.49
C ASN A 277 10.84 4.25 -14.39
N THR A 278 10.50 3.58 -13.31
CA THR A 278 11.30 3.52 -12.08
C THR A 278 10.89 2.34 -11.21
N ILE A 279 11.79 1.93 -10.32
CA ILE A 279 11.53 0.97 -9.25
C ILE A 279 11.31 1.75 -7.95
N VAL A 280 10.40 1.30 -7.10
CA VAL A 280 10.13 1.86 -5.78
C VAL A 280 10.42 0.81 -4.72
N THR A 281 11.11 1.17 -3.66
CA THR A 281 11.34 0.28 -2.51
C THR A 281 10.77 0.87 -1.22
N GLY A 282 10.43 0.00 -0.28
CA GLY A 282 10.07 0.36 1.08
C GLY A 282 11.29 0.50 2.01
N GLU A 283 12.45 0.91 1.50
CA GLU A 283 13.67 0.95 2.30
C GLU A 283 13.75 2.22 3.14
N ALA A 284 14.06 2.05 4.43
CA ALA A 284 14.41 3.11 5.36
C ALA A 284 15.89 2.97 5.76
N LEU A 285 16.59 4.09 5.93
CA LEU A 285 18.03 4.07 6.17
C LEU A 285 18.34 3.36 7.50
N SER A 286 19.26 2.38 7.46
CA SER A 286 19.74 1.65 8.64
C SER A 286 18.66 0.86 9.42
N GLN A 287 17.47 0.63 8.86
CA GLN A 287 16.46 -0.24 9.48
C GLN A 287 16.88 -1.72 9.42
N ALA A 288 17.59 -2.12 8.36
CA ALA A 288 18.21 -3.44 8.23
C ALA A 288 19.72 -3.31 7.94
N SER A 289 20.49 -4.34 8.28
CA SER A 289 21.93 -4.39 8.00
C SER A 289 22.26 -4.19 6.52
N SER A 290 21.43 -4.73 5.61
CA SER A 290 21.57 -4.55 4.17
C SER A 290 21.09 -3.18 3.66
N GLN A 291 20.61 -2.29 4.54
CA GLN A 291 20.11 -0.94 4.26
C GLN A 291 20.95 0.16 4.93
N THR A 292 22.16 -0.15 5.41
CA THR A 292 23.11 0.90 5.78
C THR A 292 23.45 1.74 4.55
N LEU A 293 23.83 3.01 4.75
CA LEU A 293 24.22 3.87 3.62
C LEU A 293 25.32 3.23 2.76
N ALA A 294 26.31 2.60 3.41
CA ALA A 294 27.40 1.94 2.71
C ALA A 294 26.92 0.76 1.86
N ASN A 295 26.02 -0.07 2.39
CA ASN A 295 25.48 -1.21 1.65
C ASN A 295 24.54 -0.77 0.51
N LEU A 296 23.72 0.26 0.71
CA LEU A 296 22.86 0.80 -0.36
C LEU A 296 23.70 1.33 -1.54
N VAL A 297 24.74 2.12 -1.24
CA VAL A 297 25.69 2.61 -2.25
C VAL A 297 26.39 1.45 -2.97
N ALA A 298 26.87 0.46 -2.21
CA ALA A 298 27.55 -0.70 -2.79
C ALA A 298 26.63 -1.50 -3.71
N VAL A 299 25.38 -1.74 -3.31
CA VAL A 299 24.38 -2.46 -4.12
C VAL A 299 24.08 -1.72 -5.42
N GLU A 300 23.76 -0.43 -5.35
CA GLU A 300 23.47 0.35 -6.56
C GLU A 300 24.67 0.44 -7.51
N SER A 301 25.88 0.60 -6.96
CA SER A 301 27.10 0.65 -7.76
C SER A 301 27.41 -0.71 -8.41
N ALA A 302 27.28 -1.81 -7.66
CA ALA A 302 27.56 -3.16 -8.16
C ALA A 302 26.54 -3.62 -9.21
N VAL A 303 25.26 -3.32 -9.00
CA VAL A 303 24.17 -3.70 -9.90
C VAL A 303 24.06 -2.76 -11.09
N SER A 304 24.29 -1.46 -10.88
CA SER A 304 24.13 -0.40 -11.88
C SER A 304 22.77 -0.49 -12.63
N PRO A 305 21.63 -0.46 -11.91
CA PRO A 305 20.31 -0.59 -12.54
C PRO A 305 20.06 0.58 -13.50
N ARG A 306 19.41 0.30 -14.63
CA ARG A 306 19.00 1.36 -15.58
C ARG A 306 17.86 2.20 -15.03
N SER A 307 16.94 1.55 -14.30
CA SER A 307 15.83 2.19 -13.62
C SER A 307 16.32 2.93 -12.38
N ILE A 308 15.88 4.17 -12.21
CA ILE A 308 16.06 4.89 -10.94
C ILE A 308 15.32 4.12 -9.84
N ILE A 309 15.92 4.04 -8.65
CA ILE A 309 15.31 3.46 -7.45
C ILE A 309 14.83 4.58 -6.53
N LEU A 310 13.52 4.72 -6.38
CA LEU A 310 12.90 5.67 -5.47
C LEU A 310 12.68 5.05 -4.09
N ARG A 311 13.14 5.75 -3.05
CA ARG A 311 13.07 5.34 -1.64
C ARG A 311 12.28 6.36 -0.82
N PRO A 312 10.94 6.42 -0.93
CA PRO A 312 10.12 7.42 -0.26
C PRO A 312 10.24 7.37 1.28
N LEU A 313 10.71 6.25 1.85
CA LEU A 313 10.87 6.04 3.29
C LEU A 313 12.31 6.23 3.78
N ILE A 314 13.25 6.69 2.94
CA ILE A 314 14.68 6.67 3.28
C ILE A 314 15.03 7.43 4.58
N GLY A 315 14.27 8.48 4.91
CA GLY A 315 14.47 9.28 6.11
C GLY A 315 13.45 9.02 7.23
N PHE A 316 12.63 7.99 7.11
CA PHE A 316 11.61 7.64 8.10
C PHE A 316 12.14 6.62 9.10
N ASP A 317 11.72 6.71 10.35
CA ASP A 317 11.85 5.63 11.31
C ASP A 317 10.66 4.66 11.28
N LYS A 318 10.76 3.57 12.05
CA LYS A 318 9.74 2.51 12.06
C LYS A 318 8.41 2.99 12.65
N GLU A 319 8.43 3.86 13.65
CA GLU A 319 7.22 4.35 14.30
C GLU A 319 6.44 5.26 13.36
N GLU A 320 7.15 6.14 12.64
CA GLU A 320 6.55 6.97 11.60
C GLU A 320 5.91 6.11 10.49
N ILE A 321 6.60 5.08 10.00
CA ILE A 321 6.06 4.17 8.99
C ILE A 321 4.78 3.48 9.50
N ILE A 322 4.79 3.01 10.75
CA ILE A 322 3.64 2.36 11.38
C ILE A 322 2.46 3.33 11.53
N GLU A 323 2.72 4.57 11.97
CA GLU A 323 1.70 5.61 12.08
C GLU A 323 1.08 5.92 10.71
N TYR A 324 1.91 6.06 9.68
CA TYR A 324 1.45 6.22 8.31
C TYR A 324 0.58 5.04 7.85
N SER A 325 0.98 3.80 8.17
CA SER A 325 0.21 2.60 7.84
C SER A 325 -1.18 2.58 8.49
N ARG A 326 -1.30 3.04 9.75
CA ARG A 326 -2.60 3.24 10.42
C ARG A 326 -3.42 4.31 9.71
N ARG A 327 -2.83 5.46 9.42
CA ARG A 327 -3.52 6.59 8.76
C ARG A 327 -4.09 6.22 7.40
N ILE A 328 -3.42 5.35 6.64
CA ILE A 328 -3.90 4.89 5.32
C ILE A 328 -4.79 3.64 5.39
N GLY A 329 -5.05 3.10 6.58
CA GLY A 329 -5.97 1.97 6.81
C GLY A 329 -5.40 0.60 6.45
N LEU A 330 -4.07 0.42 6.53
CA LEU A 330 -3.39 -0.84 6.16
C LEU A 330 -2.69 -1.55 7.32
N TYR A 331 -2.70 -0.97 8.52
CA TYR A 331 -2.01 -1.52 9.69
C TYR A 331 -2.39 -2.97 9.97
N ASP A 332 -3.68 -3.26 10.14
CA ASP A 332 -4.18 -4.61 10.52
C ASP A 332 -3.89 -5.69 9.47
N TYR A 333 -3.72 -5.29 8.21
CA TYR A 333 -3.40 -6.20 7.11
C TYR A 333 -1.90 -6.45 7.05
N SER A 334 -1.11 -5.37 7.11
CA SER A 334 0.35 -5.43 7.03
C SER A 334 0.97 -6.11 8.26
N SER A 335 0.34 -5.96 9.43
CA SER A 335 0.79 -6.59 10.69
C SER A 335 0.68 -8.12 10.69
N ARG A 336 -0.12 -8.69 9.79
CA ARG A 336 -0.31 -10.15 9.67
C ARG A 336 0.74 -10.80 8.77
N VAL A 337 1.45 -10.00 7.97
CA VAL A 337 2.47 -10.49 7.04
C VAL A 337 3.75 -10.73 7.83
N ALA A 338 4.16 -12.00 7.90
CA ALA A 338 5.39 -12.36 8.57
C ALA A 338 6.62 -11.88 7.78
N GLU A 339 7.66 -11.43 8.47
CA GLU A 339 8.93 -11.09 7.85
C GLU A 339 9.65 -12.38 7.40
N THR A 340 9.74 -12.61 6.09
CA THR A 340 10.34 -13.83 5.49
C THR A 340 11.72 -13.61 4.86
N CYS A 341 12.20 -12.37 4.76
CA CYS A 341 13.44 -12.06 4.05
C CYS A 341 14.74 -12.44 4.79
N ALA A 342 14.66 -13.13 5.93
CA ALA A 342 15.82 -13.43 6.76
C ALA A 342 16.57 -14.71 6.33
N ILE A 343 17.33 -14.66 5.22
CA ILE A 343 18.29 -15.73 4.85
C ILE A 343 19.47 -15.81 5.85
N ALA A 344 19.85 -14.66 6.43
CA ALA A 344 20.83 -14.56 7.51
C ALA A 344 20.40 -13.45 8.48
N PRO A 345 19.69 -13.76 9.59
CA PRO A 345 19.14 -12.74 10.50
C PRO A 345 20.18 -12.06 11.39
N THR A 346 21.33 -12.69 11.62
CA THR A 346 22.36 -12.23 12.59
C THR A 346 23.76 -12.26 11.98
N HIS A 347 24.70 -11.50 12.56
CA HIS A 347 26.13 -11.48 12.16
C HIS A 347 26.38 -11.19 10.67
N VAL A 348 25.58 -10.28 10.12
CA VAL A 348 25.62 -9.85 8.72
C VAL A 348 26.40 -8.53 8.57
N VAL A 349 27.04 -8.34 7.42
CA VAL A 349 27.88 -7.15 7.20
C VAL A 349 27.04 -5.87 7.14
N THR A 350 27.52 -4.83 7.81
CA THR A 350 26.95 -3.48 7.74
C THR A 350 27.65 -2.60 6.71
N ARG A 351 28.74 -3.09 6.10
CA ARG A 351 29.49 -2.42 5.05
C ARG A 351 30.18 -3.45 4.15
N ILE A 352 29.98 -3.32 2.86
CA ILE A 352 30.70 -4.05 1.81
C ILE A 352 31.16 -3.05 0.73
N SER A 353 32.27 -3.32 0.04
CA SER A 353 32.63 -2.54 -1.15
C SER A 353 31.83 -3.01 -2.38
N SER A 354 31.64 -2.11 -3.34
CA SER A 354 31.01 -2.43 -4.63
C SER A 354 31.74 -3.54 -5.37
N GLU A 355 33.07 -3.54 -5.34
CA GLU A 355 33.91 -4.51 -6.04
C GLU A 355 33.77 -5.90 -5.42
N LYS A 356 33.78 -5.97 -4.07
CA LYS A 356 33.57 -7.23 -3.36
C LYS A 356 32.16 -7.76 -3.61
N LEU A 357 31.14 -6.90 -3.54
CA LEU A 357 29.76 -7.29 -3.83
C LEU A 357 29.61 -7.84 -5.25
N LYS A 358 30.18 -7.14 -6.24
CA LYS A 358 30.20 -7.60 -7.63
C LYS A 358 30.86 -8.98 -7.77
N SER A 359 32.03 -9.18 -7.15
CA SER A 359 32.72 -10.48 -7.17
C SER A 359 31.93 -11.61 -6.52
N LEU A 360 31.07 -11.30 -5.54
CA LEU A 360 30.18 -12.29 -4.90
C LEU A 360 29.00 -12.64 -5.81
N ILE A 361 28.40 -11.63 -6.47
CA ILE A 361 27.32 -11.84 -7.44
C ILE A 361 27.81 -12.70 -8.62
N GLU A 362 29.04 -12.48 -9.09
CA GLU A 362 29.67 -13.26 -10.17
C GLU A 362 29.90 -14.75 -9.83
N ARG A 363 29.83 -15.13 -8.55
CA ARG A 363 29.87 -16.56 -8.14
C ARG A 363 28.57 -17.30 -8.41
N LEU A 364 27.47 -16.58 -8.61
CA LEU A 364 26.13 -17.13 -8.82
C LEU A 364 25.89 -17.40 -10.31
N ASP A 365 25.06 -18.40 -10.63
CA ASP A 365 24.68 -18.65 -12.03
C ASP A 365 23.86 -17.48 -12.61
N VAL A 366 24.46 -16.73 -13.53
CA VAL A 366 23.80 -15.63 -14.25
C VAL A 366 22.53 -16.10 -14.98
N ARG A 367 22.52 -17.34 -15.49
CA ARG A 367 21.34 -17.91 -16.18
C ARG A 367 20.17 -18.10 -15.23
N LEU A 368 20.43 -18.29 -13.94
CA LEU A 368 19.37 -18.36 -12.93
C LEU A 368 18.73 -16.98 -12.72
N VAL A 369 19.55 -15.91 -12.61
CA VAL A 369 19.04 -14.53 -12.51
C VAL A 369 18.23 -14.13 -13.74
N GLU A 370 18.71 -14.46 -14.93
CA GLU A 370 18.00 -14.22 -16.19
C GLU A 370 16.68 -14.98 -16.26
N ARG A 371 16.67 -16.24 -15.81
CA ARG A 371 15.45 -17.04 -15.73
C ARG A 371 14.42 -16.42 -14.79
N MET A 372 14.83 -15.98 -13.59
CA MET A 372 13.91 -15.32 -12.65
C MET A 372 13.35 -14.01 -13.20
N ALA A 373 14.12 -13.31 -14.04
CA ALA A 373 13.64 -12.11 -14.71
C ALA A 373 12.68 -12.39 -15.88
N GLY A 374 12.70 -13.60 -16.47
CA GLY A 374 11.79 -13.99 -17.56
C GLY A 374 10.61 -14.87 -17.13
N GLU A 375 10.71 -15.57 -16.00
CA GLU A 375 9.68 -16.46 -15.45
C GLU A 375 8.92 -15.79 -14.31
N TYR A 376 8.08 -14.81 -14.68
CA TYR A 376 7.21 -14.12 -13.73
C TYR A 376 5.74 -14.34 -14.08
N ARG A 377 4.88 -14.30 -13.06
CA ARG A 377 3.42 -14.36 -13.21
C ARG A 377 2.84 -12.96 -13.06
N VAL A 378 1.87 -12.60 -13.89
CA VAL A 378 1.17 -11.31 -13.81
C VAL A 378 -0.32 -11.56 -13.63
N VAL A 379 -0.92 -10.97 -12.60
CA VAL A 379 -2.37 -10.98 -12.38
C VAL A 379 -2.91 -9.58 -12.12
N ASP A 380 -4.20 -9.37 -12.38
CA ASP A 380 -4.92 -8.16 -11.98
C ASP A 380 -5.33 -8.27 -10.51
N VAL A 381 -4.99 -7.25 -9.71
CA VAL A 381 -5.20 -7.27 -8.25
C VAL A 381 -6.69 -7.34 -7.86
N PHE A 382 -7.60 -6.81 -8.67
CA PHE A 382 -9.02 -6.77 -8.36
C PHE A 382 -9.75 -8.05 -8.76
N SER A 383 -9.38 -8.65 -9.90
CA SER A 383 -10.07 -9.86 -10.39
C SER A 383 -9.46 -11.16 -9.89
N ALA A 384 -8.18 -11.19 -9.54
CA ALA A 384 -7.50 -12.43 -9.15
C ALA A 384 -7.76 -12.84 -7.69
N SER A 385 -7.76 -14.14 -7.46
CA SER A 385 -7.67 -14.72 -6.12
C SER A 385 -6.21 -14.74 -5.60
N PRO A 386 -6.00 -14.83 -4.28
CA PRO A 386 -4.67 -15.04 -3.73
C PRO A 386 -3.97 -16.29 -4.29
N GLU A 387 -4.71 -17.37 -4.55
CA GLU A 387 -4.20 -18.63 -5.10
C GLU A 387 -3.78 -18.50 -6.57
N GLU A 388 -4.50 -17.69 -7.35
CA GLU A 388 -4.11 -17.38 -8.74
C GLU A 388 -2.85 -16.50 -8.77
N ALA A 389 -2.76 -15.52 -7.88
CA ALA A 389 -1.60 -14.64 -7.76
C ALA A 389 -0.35 -15.39 -7.29
N VAL A 390 -0.54 -16.34 -6.35
CA VAL A 390 0.51 -17.16 -5.73
C VAL A 390 0.04 -18.61 -5.60
N PRO A 391 0.32 -19.43 -6.63
CA PRO A 391 0.03 -20.87 -6.59
C PRO A 391 0.79 -21.57 -5.47
N GLY A 392 0.19 -22.63 -4.92
CA GLY A 392 0.89 -23.47 -3.95
C GLY A 392 1.99 -24.30 -4.62
N TYR A 393 3.03 -24.64 -3.86
CA TYR A 393 4.08 -25.55 -4.33
C TYR A 393 3.76 -26.99 -3.97
N SER A 394 4.22 -27.93 -4.80
CA SER A 394 3.94 -29.36 -4.65
C SER A 394 4.54 -29.98 -3.38
N GLU A 395 5.51 -29.30 -2.79
CA GLU A 395 6.20 -29.63 -1.56
C GLU A 395 5.45 -29.12 -0.33
N GLU A 396 4.43 -28.27 -0.47
CA GLU A 396 3.67 -27.73 0.66
C GLU A 396 2.45 -28.59 1.00
N ILE A 397 2.33 -29.00 2.26
CA ILE A 397 1.18 -29.75 2.80
C ILE A 397 0.51 -29.01 3.97
N ASP A 398 -0.80 -29.19 4.14
CA ASP A 398 -1.58 -28.54 5.21
C ASP A 398 -1.67 -29.38 6.50
N SER A 399 -1.51 -30.70 6.41
CA SER A 399 -1.57 -31.63 7.55
C SER A 399 -0.40 -32.60 7.54
N ILE A 400 -0.04 -33.10 8.73
CA ILE A 400 1.07 -34.04 8.91
C ILE A 400 0.51 -35.48 8.80
N PRO A 401 0.95 -36.29 7.83
CA PRO A 401 0.60 -37.72 7.79
C PRO A 401 1.10 -38.45 9.05
N GLY A 402 0.31 -39.40 9.57
CA GLY A 402 0.57 -40.05 10.87
C GLY A 402 1.88 -40.85 10.97
N ASP A 403 2.47 -41.26 9.84
CA ASP A 403 3.73 -42.00 9.73
C ASP A 403 4.95 -41.13 9.39
N SER A 404 4.79 -39.79 9.46
CA SER A 404 5.83 -38.84 9.04
C SER A 404 6.95 -38.66 10.06
N ILE A 405 8.15 -38.37 9.56
CA ILE A 405 9.25 -37.81 10.36
C ILE A 405 9.10 -36.29 10.35
N ILE A 406 8.93 -35.68 11.52
CA ILE A 406 8.72 -34.24 11.64
C ILE A 406 10.06 -33.58 12.01
N ILE A 407 10.51 -32.61 11.20
CA ILE A 407 11.76 -31.87 11.43
C ILE A 407 11.44 -30.40 11.72
N ASP A 408 11.85 -29.92 12.89
CA ASP A 408 11.78 -28.50 13.25
C ASP A 408 13.06 -27.79 12.80
N VAL A 409 12.92 -26.82 11.90
CA VAL A 409 14.05 -26.07 11.33
C VAL A 409 14.20 -24.67 11.92
N ARG A 410 13.49 -24.37 13.01
CA ARG A 410 13.65 -23.13 13.79
C ARG A 410 14.90 -23.19 14.65
N SER A 411 15.16 -22.15 15.44
CA SER A 411 16.25 -22.18 16.42
C SER A 411 16.02 -23.25 17.50
N TYR A 412 17.11 -23.68 18.14
CA TYR A 412 17.04 -24.71 19.17
C TYR A 412 16.26 -24.24 20.42
N GLU A 413 16.31 -22.95 20.72
CA GLU A 413 15.52 -22.30 21.78
C GLU A 413 14.02 -22.34 21.46
N GLU A 414 13.63 -22.04 20.23
CA GLU A 414 12.23 -22.13 19.79
C GLU A 414 11.73 -23.59 19.81
N TYR A 415 12.56 -24.52 19.33
CA TYR A 415 12.26 -25.95 19.43
C TYR A 415 12.00 -26.39 20.88
N LYS A 416 12.87 -26.02 21.82
CA LYS A 416 12.69 -26.35 23.25
C LYS A 416 11.44 -25.71 23.85
N ARG A 417 11.12 -24.49 23.43
CA ARG A 417 9.97 -23.75 23.96
C ARG A 417 8.66 -24.38 23.51
N ASP A 418 8.54 -24.70 22.23
CA ASP A 418 7.26 -25.03 21.64
C ASP A 418 7.36 -25.84 20.34
N ALA A 419 8.12 -26.93 20.32
CA ALA A 419 8.09 -27.90 19.21
C ALA A 419 6.76 -28.65 19.10
N LEU A 420 6.44 -29.11 17.89
CA LEU A 420 5.35 -30.07 17.66
C LEU A 420 5.68 -31.43 18.32
N PRO A 421 4.68 -32.17 18.81
CA PRO A 421 4.89 -33.50 19.37
C PRO A 421 5.62 -34.42 18.38
N GLY A 422 6.69 -35.09 18.85
CA GLY A 422 7.49 -36.01 18.03
C GLY A 422 8.44 -35.34 17.03
N ALA A 423 8.51 -34.01 16.98
CA ALA A 423 9.45 -33.31 16.11
C ALA A 423 10.90 -33.49 16.57
N ILE A 424 11.81 -33.58 15.60
CA ILE A 424 13.27 -33.61 15.81
C ILE A 424 13.82 -32.26 15.36
N HIS A 425 14.60 -31.59 16.19
CA HIS A 425 15.29 -30.37 15.77
C HIS A 425 16.30 -30.67 14.66
N LEU A 426 16.39 -29.78 13.66
CA LEU A 426 17.28 -29.90 12.50
C LEU A 426 18.72 -30.28 12.86
N SER A 427 19.28 -29.72 13.94
CA SER A 427 20.66 -30.03 14.37
C SER A 427 20.87 -31.46 14.89
N MET A 428 19.79 -32.17 15.20
CA MET A 428 19.81 -33.55 15.70
C MET A 428 19.47 -34.56 14.60
N VAL A 429 19.16 -34.09 13.39
CA VAL A 429 18.81 -34.95 12.26
C VAL A 429 20.09 -35.39 11.55
N ASP A 430 20.32 -36.70 11.49
CA ASP A 430 21.28 -37.28 10.56
C ASP A 430 20.60 -37.57 9.22
N PHE A 431 20.78 -36.66 8.26
CA PHE A 431 20.19 -36.79 6.93
C PHE A 431 20.70 -37.99 6.13
N ASN A 432 21.85 -38.58 6.48
CA ASN A 432 22.36 -39.77 5.79
C ASN A 432 21.62 -41.04 6.19
N ASN A 433 21.08 -41.06 7.42
CA ASN A 433 20.39 -42.21 8.00
C ASN A 433 18.87 -42.05 8.07
N LEU A 434 18.32 -41.05 7.38
CA LEU A 434 16.88 -40.80 7.37
C LEU A 434 16.14 -41.89 6.57
N PRO A 435 15.10 -42.55 7.13
CA PRO A 435 14.28 -43.53 6.41
C PRO A 435 13.73 -42.97 5.10
N ARG A 436 13.90 -43.70 3.99
CA ARG A 436 13.46 -43.27 2.64
C ARG A 436 12.00 -43.59 2.33
N ASP A 437 11.41 -44.54 3.05
CA ASP A 437 10.03 -45.01 2.89
C ASP A 437 9.01 -44.08 3.56
N LYS A 438 9.44 -43.27 4.53
CA LYS A 438 8.56 -42.38 5.30
C LYS A 438 8.50 -40.97 4.74
N PRO A 439 7.33 -40.29 4.81
CA PRO A 439 7.25 -38.86 4.54
C PRO A 439 8.11 -38.07 5.54
N VAL A 440 8.83 -37.05 5.05
CA VAL A 440 9.60 -36.12 5.89
C VAL A 440 8.89 -34.77 5.85
N VAL A 441 8.42 -34.26 6.98
CA VAL A 441 7.69 -33.01 7.08
C VAL A 441 8.51 -31.99 7.86
N LEU A 442 8.95 -30.95 7.17
CA LEU A 442 9.75 -29.87 7.72
C LEU A 442 8.86 -28.68 8.06
N TYR A 443 9.18 -27.96 9.13
CA TYR A 443 8.50 -26.70 9.42
C TYR A 443 9.44 -25.67 10.06
N CYS A 444 9.30 -24.42 9.63
CA CYS A 444 9.82 -23.25 10.33
C CYS A 444 8.64 -22.39 10.83
N THR A 445 8.94 -21.20 11.36
CA THR A 445 7.92 -20.26 11.83
C THR A 445 6.93 -19.86 10.72
N THR A 446 7.39 -19.67 9.48
CA THR A 446 6.61 -19.07 8.37
C THR A 446 6.48 -19.92 7.09
N GLY A 447 7.18 -21.05 7.03
CA GLY A 447 7.24 -21.95 5.86
C GLY A 447 8.43 -21.73 4.92
N GLY A 448 9.10 -20.57 4.97
CA GLY A 448 10.18 -20.19 4.02
C GLY A 448 11.36 -21.17 3.97
N ILE A 449 12.06 -21.30 5.10
CA ILE A 449 13.25 -22.16 5.22
C ILE A 449 12.89 -23.64 5.03
N SER A 450 11.75 -24.06 5.58
CA SER A 450 11.30 -25.45 5.48
C SER A 450 10.96 -25.86 4.04
N LEU A 451 10.44 -24.94 3.21
CA LEU A 451 10.18 -25.23 1.80
C LEU A 451 11.47 -25.45 1.02
N LEU A 452 12.48 -24.64 1.27
CA LEU A 452 13.78 -24.79 0.63
C LEU A 452 14.43 -26.13 1.00
N LEU A 453 14.46 -26.47 2.29
CA LEU A 453 14.99 -27.76 2.75
C LEU A 453 14.15 -28.96 2.25
N ALA A 454 12.83 -28.81 2.15
CA ALA A 454 11.98 -29.85 1.56
C ALA A 454 12.32 -30.10 0.09
N ARG A 455 12.54 -29.03 -0.70
CA ARG A 455 12.97 -29.14 -2.11
C ARG A 455 14.34 -29.80 -2.23
N GLU A 456 15.29 -29.41 -1.39
CA GLU A 456 16.62 -30.02 -1.35
C GLU A 456 16.55 -31.53 -1.07
N LEU A 457 15.76 -31.93 -0.07
CA LEU A 457 15.56 -33.33 0.27
C LEU A 457 14.84 -34.12 -0.83
N ARG A 458 13.86 -33.51 -1.53
CA ARG A 458 13.25 -34.14 -2.71
C ARG A 458 14.26 -34.35 -3.83
N GLY A 459 15.16 -33.39 -4.04
CA GLY A 459 16.29 -33.53 -4.97
C GLY A 459 17.21 -34.73 -4.62
N LYS A 460 17.32 -35.07 -3.33
CA LYS A 460 18.05 -36.26 -2.82
C LYS A 460 17.20 -37.54 -2.77
N GLY A 461 16.00 -37.52 -3.33
CA GLY A 461 15.09 -38.66 -3.44
C GLY A 461 14.24 -38.95 -2.21
N PHE A 462 14.14 -38.02 -1.25
CA PHE A 462 13.23 -38.15 -0.11
C PHE A 462 11.81 -37.72 -0.48
N LYS A 463 10.80 -38.35 0.14
CA LYS A 463 9.41 -37.87 0.12
C LYS A 463 9.26 -36.72 1.13
N ALA A 464 9.84 -35.56 0.81
CA ALA A 464 9.89 -34.42 1.72
C ALA A 464 8.85 -33.33 1.41
N TYR A 465 8.32 -32.72 2.47
CA TYR A 465 7.29 -31.69 2.43
C TYR A 465 7.59 -30.58 3.44
N SER A 466 7.11 -29.38 3.18
CA SER A 466 7.07 -28.27 4.11
C SER A 466 5.65 -28.07 4.62
N LEU A 467 5.47 -27.81 5.91
CA LEU A 467 4.19 -27.32 6.42
C LEU A 467 3.87 -25.96 5.81
N ARG A 468 2.74 -25.88 5.10
CA ARG A 468 2.29 -24.65 4.44
C ARG A 468 2.08 -23.54 5.48
N GLY A 469 2.73 -22.40 5.25
CA GLY A 469 2.67 -21.25 6.16
C GLY A 469 3.36 -21.45 7.52
N GLY A 470 4.08 -22.56 7.71
CA GLY A 470 4.84 -22.84 8.93
C GLY A 470 3.99 -23.14 10.18
N LEU A 471 4.65 -23.13 11.34
CA LEU A 471 4.04 -23.50 12.63
C LEU A 471 2.90 -22.58 13.04
N ALA A 472 3.04 -21.27 12.77
CA ALA A 472 2.04 -20.27 13.16
C ALA A 472 0.66 -20.59 12.55
N ARG A 473 0.62 -20.91 11.25
CA ARG A 473 -0.61 -21.32 10.56
C ARG A 473 -1.13 -22.66 11.06
N TYR A 474 -0.25 -23.65 11.20
CA TYR A 474 -0.65 -24.99 11.63
C TYR A 474 -1.38 -24.97 12.97
N ARG A 475 -0.88 -24.19 13.94
CA ARG A 475 -1.54 -24.01 15.25
C ARG A 475 -2.86 -23.29 15.19
N ALA A 476 -2.94 -22.19 14.44
CA ALA A 476 -4.20 -21.47 14.26
C ALA A 476 -5.30 -22.36 13.64
N GLY A 477 -4.93 -23.38 12.86
CA GLY A 477 -5.84 -24.40 12.35
C GLY A 477 -6.34 -25.38 13.41
N LEU A 478 -5.49 -25.78 14.36
CA LEU A 478 -5.85 -26.68 15.47
C LEU A 478 -6.80 -26.04 16.49
N GLU A 479 -6.75 -24.71 16.64
CA GLU A 479 -7.65 -23.97 17.54
C GLU A 479 -9.08 -23.85 16.96
N LYS A 480 -9.25 -23.92 15.63
CA LYS A 480 -10.57 -23.86 14.99
C LYS A 480 -11.34 -25.18 14.99
N THR A 481 -10.67 -26.30 15.28
CA THR A 481 -11.25 -27.65 15.31
C THR A 481 -11.56 -28.15 16.72
N ARG A 482 -11.33 -27.32 17.75
CA ARG A 482 -11.82 -27.50 19.11
C ARG A 482 -13.02 -26.60 19.34
#